data_AF-A0A8J9ZSH5-F1
#
_entry.id   AF-A0A8J9ZSH5-F1
#
_cell.length_a   1.000
_cell.length_b   1.000
_cell.length_c   1.000
_cell.angle_alpha   90.00
_cell.angle_beta   90.00
_cell.angle_gamma   90.00
#
_symmetry.space_group_name_H-M   'P 1'
#
loop_
_entity.id
_entity.type
_entity.pdbx_description
1 polymer ?
#
loop_
_entity_poly.entity_id
_entity_poly.type
_entity_poly.pdbx_seq_one_letter_code
_entity_poly.pdbx_strand_id
1 'polypeptide(L)'
;MTMTKDRAESLASLDNLDISAKVQHCGLLLKRPFGHPSSRWQKRFFIVKEGFLLYYAEAEKKNFERRRQFNIHPKGVIPLGDCTILPTEEAGQPFAIHINHEDFSVSTTPYIYVSTMKTSV
;
A
#
# COMPACT_ATOMS: atom_id res chain seq x y z
N MET A 1 35.98 -27.13 -20.58
CA MET A 1 35.82 -25.72 -20.19
C MET A 1 34.35 -25.35 -20.35
N THR A 2 33.54 -25.59 -19.32
CA THR A 2 32.07 -25.46 -19.37
C THR A 2 31.66 -24.17 -18.67
N MET A 3 31.74 -23.04 -19.39
CA MET A 3 31.39 -21.69 -18.92
C MET A 3 29.94 -21.34 -19.24
N THR A 4 28.98 -22.19 -18.85
CA THR A 4 27.54 -21.93 -19.10
C THR A 4 26.64 -22.18 -17.90
N LYS A 5 27.14 -22.83 -16.84
CA LYS A 5 26.33 -23.18 -15.66
C LYS A 5 26.24 -22.04 -14.64
N ASP A 6 27.29 -21.21 -14.52
CA ASP A 6 27.35 -20.12 -13.54
C ASP A 6 26.41 -18.94 -13.87
N ARG A 7 26.09 -18.73 -15.15
CA ARG A 7 25.25 -17.60 -15.59
C ARG A 7 23.78 -17.79 -15.22
N ALA A 8 23.29 -19.04 -15.17
CA ALA A 8 21.92 -19.35 -14.79
C ALA A 8 21.71 -19.23 -13.27
N GLU A 9 22.69 -19.64 -12.46
CA GLU A 9 22.66 -19.46 -11.00
C GLU A 9 22.74 -17.98 -10.59
N SER A 10 23.52 -17.17 -11.33
CA SER A 10 23.56 -15.71 -11.15
C SER A 10 22.21 -15.03 -11.42
N LEU A 11 21.45 -15.44 -12.44
CA LEU A 11 20.13 -14.86 -12.74
C LEU A 11 19.08 -15.27 -11.70
N ALA A 12 19.10 -16.53 -11.24
CA ALA A 12 18.23 -17.00 -10.16
C ALA A 12 18.52 -16.30 -8.81
N SER A 13 19.78 -15.92 -8.57
CA SER A 13 20.16 -15.16 -7.37
C SER A 13 19.65 -13.70 -7.37
N LEU A 14 19.47 -13.10 -8.55
CA LEU A 14 18.87 -11.77 -8.70
C LEU A 14 17.35 -11.79 -8.51
N ASP A 15 16.67 -12.82 -9.00
CA ASP A 15 15.22 -13.02 -8.78
C ASP A 15 14.90 -13.27 -7.29
N ASN A 16 15.80 -13.90 -6.54
CA ASN A 16 15.66 -14.02 -5.08
C ASN A 16 15.94 -12.72 -4.33
N LEU A 17 16.81 -11.85 -4.86
CA LEU A 17 17.02 -10.49 -4.32
C LEU A 17 15.83 -9.56 -4.60
N ASP A 18 15.10 -9.82 -5.69
CA ASP A 18 13.92 -9.08 -6.14
C ASP A 18 12.75 -9.18 -5.12
N ILE A 19 12.75 -10.19 -4.26
CA ILE A 19 11.76 -10.35 -3.19
C ILE A 19 11.75 -9.15 -2.24
N SER A 20 12.92 -8.55 -1.95
CA SER A 20 13.02 -7.42 -0.99
C SER A 20 12.54 -6.09 -1.57
N ALA A 21 12.52 -5.94 -2.90
CA ALA A 21 12.06 -4.72 -3.56
C ALA A 21 10.61 -4.83 -4.05
N LYS A 22 10.06 -6.04 -4.10
CA LYS A 22 8.76 -6.33 -4.71
C LYS A 22 7.61 -5.75 -3.88
N VAL A 23 6.94 -4.77 -4.47
CA VAL A 23 5.64 -4.29 -3.98
C VAL A 23 4.60 -5.40 -4.17
N GLN A 24 3.84 -5.70 -3.12
CA GLN A 24 2.82 -6.74 -3.14
C GLN A 24 1.53 -6.25 -3.82
N HIS A 25 1.12 -5.02 -3.52
CA HIS A 25 -0.01 -4.38 -4.15
C HIS A 25 0.12 -2.85 -4.11
N CYS A 26 -0.48 -2.14 -5.08
CA CYS A 26 -0.51 -0.69 -5.05
C CYS A 26 -1.72 -0.13 -5.81
N GLY A 27 -2.21 1.04 -5.41
CA GLY A 27 -3.36 1.65 -6.04
C GLY A 27 -3.73 3.02 -5.46
N LEU A 28 -4.66 3.71 -6.13
CA LEU A 28 -5.24 4.94 -5.61
C LEU A 28 -6.47 4.59 -4.76
N LEU A 29 -6.43 4.96 -3.49
CA LEU A 29 -7.54 4.79 -2.55
C LEU A 29 -7.90 6.14 -1.93
N LEU A 30 -9.09 6.23 -1.31
CA LEU A 30 -9.43 7.38 -0.47
C LEU A 30 -9.16 7.02 0.99
N LYS A 31 -8.75 7.99 1.80
CA LYS A 31 -8.62 7.83 3.26
C LYS A 31 -9.16 9.05 3.99
N ARG A 32 -9.57 8.87 5.24
CA ARG A 32 -9.79 9.99 6.16
C ARG A 32 -8.47 10.42 6.80
N PRO A 33 -8.27 11.72 7.13
CA PRO A 33 -7.10 12.16 7.89
C PRO A 33 -7.09 11.52 9.28
N PHE A 34 -5.90 11.18 9.78
CA PHE A 34 -5.72 10.64 11.13
C PHE A 34 -5.53 11.79 12.11
N GLY A 35 -6.08 11.68 13.32
CA GLY A 35 -5.91 12.67 14.39
C GLY A 35 -6.60 14.01 14.14
N HIS A 36 -7.37 14.14 13.06
CA HIS A 36 -8.10 15.37 12.73
C HIS A 36 -9.60 15.10 12.63
N PRO A 37 -10.46 15.96 13.20
CA PRO A 37 -11.91 15.81 13.14
C PRO A 37 -12.49 15.99 11.73
N SER A 38 -11.66 16.35 10.74
CA SER A 38 -12.11 16.46 9.36
C SER A 38 -12.53 15.08 8.83
N SER A 39 -13.79 14.96 8.42
CA SER A 39 -14.34 13.79 7.77
C SER A 39 -14.07 13.75 6.26
N ARG A 40 -13.27 14.69 5.72
CA ARG A 40 -13.05 14.78 4.27
C ARG A 40 -12.13 13.65 3.80
N TRP A 41 -12.67 12.81 2.93
CA TRP A 41 -11.93 11.80 2.18
C TRP A 41 -10.88 12.42 1.28
N GLN A 42 -9.66 11.88 1.31
CA GLN A 42 -8.53 12.36 0.52
C GLN A 42 -7.95 11.21 -0.30
N LYS A 43 -7.75 11.45 -1.60
CA LYS A 43 -7.11 10.48 -2.49
C LYS A 43 -5.61 10.41 -2.22
N ARG A 44 -5.10 9.19 -2.10
CA ARG A 44 -3.69 8.89 -1.86
C ARG A 44 -3.27 7.67 -2.65
N PHE A 45 -2.00 7.63 -3.04
CA PHE A 45 -1.39 6.46 -3.64
C PHE A 45 -0.87 5.55 -2.53
N PHE A 46 -1.36 4.32 -2.48
CA PHE A 46 -1.02 3.33 -1.47
C PHE A 46 -0.14 2.22 -2.05
N ILE A 47 0.77 1.73 -1.22
CA ILE A 47 1.64 0.59 -1.49
C ILE A 47 1.57 -0.36 -0.30
N VAL A 48 1.33 -1.64 -0.56
CA VAL A 48 1.48 -2.74 0.39
C VAL A 48 2.83 -3.40 0.16
N LYS A 49 3.66 -3.44 1.20
CA LYS A 49 4.98 -4.08 1.16
C LYS A 49 5.39 -4.54 2.56
N GLU A 50 5.84 -5.78 2.71
CA GLU A 50 6.47 -6.32 3.93
C GLU A 50 5.64 -6.10 5.21
N GLY A 51 4.30 -6.24 5.10
CA GLY A 51 3.42 -6.02 6.25
C GLY A 51 3.20 -4.54 6.60
N PHE A 52 3.61 -3.61 5.75
CA PHE A 52 3.30 -2.19 5.87
C PHE A 52 2.38 -1.72 4.76
N LEU A 53 1.47 -0.82 5.13
CA LEU A 53 0.69 -0.02 4.21
C LEU A 53 1.22 1.41 4.20
N LEU A 54 1.91 1.76 3.13
CA LEU A 54 2.53 3.05 2.89
C LEU A 54 1.59 3.92 2.06
N TYR A 55 1.50 5.21 2.35
CA TYR A 55 0.76 6.14 1.49
C TYR A 55 1.54 7.40 1.13
N TYR A 56 1.31 7.87 -0.09
CA TYR A 56 1.98 8.99 -0.74
C TYR A 56 0.97 9.98 -1.31
N ALA A 57 1.47 11.15 -1.75
CA ALA A 57 0.68 12.05 -2.57
C ALA A 57 0.24 11.34 -3.86
N GLU A 58 -0.95 11.68 -4.38
CA GLU A 58 -1.52 11.07 -5.60
C GLU A 58 -0.56 11.12 -6.79
N ALA A 59 0.18 12.23 -6.94
CA ALA A 59 1.15 12.42 -8.02
C ALA A 59 2.28 11.38 -8.04
N GLU A 60 2.60 10.75 -6.90
CA GLU A 60 3.67 9.75 -6.82
C GLU A 60 3.34 8.46 -7.58
N LYS A 61 2.05 8.16 -7.83
CA LYS A 61 1.67 7.02 -8.67
C LYS A 61 2.35 7.05 -10.03
N LYS A 62 2.32 8.21 -10.71
CA LYS A 62 2.92 8.36 -12.04
C LYS A 62 4.44 8.15 -12.02
N ASN A 63 5.09 8.56 -10.93
CA ASN A 63 6.52 8.35 -10.75
C ASN A 63 6.84 6.88 -10.50
N PHE A 64 6.05 6.22 -9.64
CA PHE A 64 6.17 4.79 -9.37
C PHE A 64 5.98 3.94 -10.63
N GLU A 65 4.94 4.20 -11.42
CA GLU A 65 4.68 3.46 -12.67
C GLU A 65 5.80 3.64 -13.71
N ARG A 66 6.38 4.84 -13.79
CA ARG A 66 7.47 5.14 -14.73
C ARG A 66 8.79 4.51 -14.31
N ARG A 67 9.16 4.61 -13.03
CA ARG A 67 10.49 4.24 -12.53
C ARG A 67 10.55 2.84 -11.93
N ARG A 68 9.39 2.24 -11.62
CA ARG A 68 9.26 0.98 -10.87
C ARG A 68 10.02 0.99 -9.53
N GLN A 69 10.18 2.18 -8.97
CA GLN A 69 10.83 2.43 -7.69
C GLN A 69 9.88 3.31 -6.87
N PHE A 70 9.71 2.97 -5.59
CA PHE A 70 8.92 3.78 -4.67
C PHE A 70 9.79 4.80 -3.94
N ASN A 71 9.20 5.93 -3.60
CA ASN A 71 9.86 6.96 -2.81
C ASN A 71 10.07 6.45 -1.37
N ILE A 72 11.28 6.61 -0.83
CA ILE A 72 11.62 6.17 0.54
C ILE A 72 10.98 7.05 1.63
N HIS A 73 10.32 8.15 1.26
CA HIS A 73 9.67 9.08 2.19
C HIS A 73 8.14 9.08 2.00
N PRO A 74 7.43 8.11 2.60
CA PRO A 74 5.97 8.10 2.60
C PRO A 74 5.40 9.29 3.41
N LYS A 75 4.16 9.67 3.10
CA LYS A 75 3.39 10.62 3.91
C LYS A 75 2.86 10.01 5.21
N GLY A 76 2.80 8.69 5.26
CA GLY A 76 2.63 7.94 6.50
C GLY A 76 2.71 6.45 6.26
N VAL A 77 2.87 5.75 7.37
CA VAL A 77 3.14 4.32 7.43
C VAL A 77 2.14 3.72 8.41
N ILE A 78 1.47 2.65 8.00
CA ILE A 78 0.58 1.87 8.86
C ILE A 78 1.20 0.47 8.95
N PRO A 79 1.74 0.06 10.11
CA PRO A 79 2.12 -1.34 10.31
C PRO A 79 0.84 -2.17 10.29
N LEU A 80 0.79 -3.21 9.46
CA LEU A 80 -0.34 -4.12 9.37
C LEU A 80 -0.18 -5.35 10.28
N GLY A 81 0.97 -5.50 10.93
CA GLY A 81 1.18 -6.51 11.97
C GLY A 81 0.09 -6.39 13.04
N ASP A 82 -0.51 -7.53 13.38
CA ASP A 82 -1.56 -7.68 14.40
C ASP A 82 -2.79 -6.75 14.23
N CYS A 83 -2.93 -6.10 13.08
CA CYS A 83 -4.08 -5.28 12.77
C CYS A 83 -5.29 -6.15 12.40
N THR A 84 -6.46 -5.77 12.92
CA THR A 84 -7.74 -6.30 12.47
C THR A 84 -8.24 -5.45 11.29
N ILE A 85 -8.58 -6.10 10.18
CA ILE A 85 -9.15 -5.43 8.99
C ILE A 85 -10.62 -5.85 8.88
N LEU A 86 -11.52 -4.88 8.99
CA LEU A 86 -12.97 -5.10 8.92
C LEU A 86 -13.54 -4.39 7.69
N PRO A 87 -14.40 -5.05 6.89
CA PRO A 87 -15.21 -4.34 5.92
C PRO A 87 -16.18 -3.40 6.64
N THR A 88 -16.39 -2.22 6.08
CA THR A 88 -17.31 -1.21 6.62
C THR A 88 -18.00 -0.46 5.50
N GLU A 89 -19.17 0.09 5.82
CA GLU A 89 -19.92 0.98 4.95
C GLU A 89 -19.93 2.38 5.56
N GLU A 90 -19.68 3.39 4.75
CA GLU A 90 -19.67 4.80 5.14
C GLU A 90 -20.60 5.59 4.23
N ALA A 91 -21.13 6.71 4.70
CA ALA A 91 -22.04 7.53 3.91
C ALA A 91 -21.36 7.98 2.60
N GLY A 92 -21.88 7.48 1.46
CA GLY A 92 -21.34 7.74 0.12
C GLY A 92 -20.11 6.91 -0.25
N GLN A 93 -19.72 5.93 0.58
CA GLN A 93 -18.55 5.06 0.39
C GLN A 93 -18.92 3.62 0.82
N PRO A 94 -19.61 2.85 -0.03
CA PRO A 94 -20.14 1.52 0.32
C PRO A 94 -19.08 0.41 0.42
N PHE A 95 -17.86 0.68 -0.03
CA PHE A 95 -16.74 -0.28 -0.06
C PHE A 95 -15.55 0.25 0.74
N ALA A 96 -15.72 0.39 2.05
CA ALA A 96 -14.64 0.83 2.93
C ALA A 96 -14.06 -0.35 3.75
N ILE A 97 -12.82 -0.16 4.20
CA ILE A 97 -12.19 -1.00 5.21
C ILE A 97 -11.82 -0.13 6.40
N HIS A 98 -12.01 -0.69 7.58
CA HIS A 98 -11.53 -0.15 8.84
C HIS A 98 -10.35 -1.01 9.30
N ILE A 99 -9.20 -0.38 9.50
CA ILE A 99 -8.00 -1.05 9.99
C ILE A 99 -7.83 -0.63 11.44
N ASN A 100 -7.88 -1.60 12.36
CA ASN A 100 -7.82 -1.37 13.79
C ASN A 100 -6.64 -2.10 14.44
N HIS A 101 -6.06 -1.50 15.47
CA HIS A 101 -5.01 -2.08 16.31
C HIS A 101 -5.20 -1.55 17.72
N GLU A 102 -4.81 -2.30 18.76
CA GLU A 102 -4.98 -1.87 20.16
C GLU A 102 -4.22 -0.57 20.47
N ASP A 103 -3.05 -0.40 19.87
CA ASP A 103 -2.25 0.83 19.99
C ASP A 103 -2.83 2.03 19.20
N PHE A 104 -3.83 1.82 18.34
CA PHE A 104 -4.47 2.93 17.65
C PHE A 104 -5.47 3.61 18.60
N SER A 105 -5.15 4.81 19.06
CA SER A 105 -6.14 5.64 19.75
C SER A 105 -7.33 5.96 18.81
N VAL A 106 -8.52 6.12 19.36
CA VAL A 106 -9.79 6.33 18.61
C VAL A 106 -9.72 7.48 17.60
N SER A 107 -8.92 8.52 17.87
CA SER A 107 -8.74 9.65 16.95
C SER A 107 -7.77 9.35 15.79
N THR A 108 -6.95 8.30 15.92
CA THR A 108 -5.89 7.92 14.98
C THR A 108 -6.19 6.67 14.16
N THR A 109 -7.30 5.98 14.43
CA THR A 109 -7.64 4.72 13.77
C THR A 109 -7.87 4.92 12.26
N PRO A 110 -7.17 4.16 11.40
CA PRO A 110 -7.24 4.36 9.96
C PRO A 110 -8.53 3.85 9.31
N TYR A 111 -9.24 4.76 8.64
CA TYR A 111 -10.31 4.46 7.69
C TYR A 111 -9.83 4.62 6.26
N ILE A 112 -9.93 3.55 5.47
CA ILE A 112 -9.49 3.51 4.08
C ILE A 112 -10.64 3.02 3.23
N TYR A 113 -11.01 3.80 2.21
CA TYR A 113 -12.00 3.40 1.24
C TYR A 113 -11.33 2.64 0.11
N VAL A 114 -11.79 1.41 -0.09
CA VAL A 114 -11.39 0.56 -1.21
C VAL A 114 -12.40 0.79 -2.33
N SER A 115 -12.13 1.78 -3.17
CA SER A 115 -12.84 1.84 -4.45
C SER A 115 -12.51 0.55 -5.18
N THR A 116 -13.48 -0.36 -5.32
CA THR A 116 -13.42 -1.34 -6.40
C THR A 116 -13.35 -0.49 -7.67
N MET A 117 -12.15 -0.23 -8.18
CA MET A 117 -12.02 0.24 -9.56
C MET A 117 -12.74 -0.84 -10.34
N LYS A 118 -13.83 -0.46 -11.01
CA LYS A 118 -14.55 -1.34 -11.91
C LYS A 118 -13.50 -2.04 -12.75
N THR A 119 -13.31 -3.33 -12.51
CA THR A 119 -12.71 -4.21 -13.49
C THR A 119 -13.71 -4.12 -14.64
N SER A 120 -13.42 -3.29 -15.64
CA SER A 120 -14.15 -3.34 -16.89
C SER A 120 -13.94 -4.75 -17.41
N VAL A 121 -15.00 -5.55 -17.32
CA VAL A 121 -15.12 -6.85 -17.99
C VAL A 121 -15.05 -6.62 -19.49
#